data_AF-A0A849M5A5-F1
#
_entry.id   AF-A0A849M5A5-F1
#
_cell.length_a   1.000
_cell.length_b   1.000
_cell.length_c   1.000
_cell.angle_alpha   90.00
_cell.angle_beta   90.00
_cell.angle_gamma   90.00
#
_symmetry.space_group_name_H-M   'P 1'
#
loop_
_entity.id
_entity.type
_entity.pdbx_description
1 polymer ?
#
loop_
_entity_poly.entity_id
_entity_poly.type
_entity_poly.pdbx_seq_one_letter_code
_entity_poly.pdbx_strand_id
1 'polypeptide(L)'
;MIYRLLLSATVIVVFVLLLKNIKFSYLLKSMLQKSASVKSLIKPTGENKARFDFNLSRNVLLNLTILFFILLVLTSFIPVMLGFSLSGIVLILHLTIAPFFVFALTLTIILWAEKMKFETTAIKSKNFIFRLCFWLFLVFSLPAILSIIFGMYPLFGMESQHILLDIHKYSVLLLFIILSLFIIKKYKVNDVPMEEK
;
A
#
# COMPACT_ATOMS: atom_id res chain seq x y z
N MET A 1 24.35 -0.50 -16.18
CA MET A 1 23.30 -0.25 -17.20
C MET A 1 22.27 -1.37 -17.25
N ILE A 2 22.68 -2.64 -17.40
CA ILE A 2 21.79 -3.82 -17.49
C ILE A 2 20.85 -3.98 -16.28
N TYR A 3 21.37 -3.79 -15.07
CA TYR A 3 20.56 -3.88 -13.84
C TYR A 3 19.43 -2.85 -13.78
N ARG A 4 19.65 -1.62 -14.27
CA ARG A 4 18.62 -0.56 -14.31
C ARG A 4 17.50 -0.89 -15.29
N LEU A 5 17.84 -1.53 -16.41
CA LEU A 5 16.91 -2.00 -17.44
C LEU A 5 16.07 -3.19 -16.95
N LEU A 6 16.68 -4.13 -16.23
CA LEU A 6 15.94 -5.25 -15.60
C LEU A 6 15.01 -4.77 -14.49
N LEU A 7 15.47 -3.81 -13.67
CA LEU A 7 14.67 -3.19 -12.61
C LEU A 7 13.47 -2.44 -13.19
N SER A 8 13.67 -1.64 -14.24
CA SER A 8 12.58 -0.92 -14.89
C SER A 8 11.61 -1.88 -15.59
N ALA A 9 12.11 -2.93 -16.26
CA ALA A 9 11.27 -3.94 -16.90
C ALA A 9 10.40 -4.70 -15.89
N THR A 10 10.95 -5.12 -14.74
CA THR A 10 10.16 -5.79 -13.68
C THR A 10 9.08 -4.88 -13.12
N VAL A 11 9.40 -3.60 -12.86
CA VAL A 11 8.43 -2.62 -12.39
C VAL A 11 7.35 -2.37 -13.43
N ILE A 12 7.70 -2.22 -14.71
CA ILE A 12 6.75 -2.05 -15.81
C ILE A 12 5.84 -3.27 -15.89
N VAL A 13 6.37 -4.49 -15.84
CA VAL A 13 5.57 -5.72 -15.90
C VAL A 13 4.62 -5.80 -14.71
N VAL A 14 5.10 -5.54 -13.49
CA VAL A 14 4.26 -5.55 -12.29
C VAL A 14 3.20 -4.45 -12.36
N PHE A 15 3.55 -3.25 -12.83
CA PHE A 15 2.64 -2.13 -13.01
C PHE A 15 1.59 -2.40 -14.10
N VAL A 16 1.96 -3.03 -15.22
CA VAL A 16 1.04 -3.46 -16.28
C VAL A 16 0.12 -4.58 -15.77
N LEU A 17 0.64 -5.55 -15.02
CA LEU A 17 -0.16 -6.59 -14.39
C LEU A 17 -1.12 -6.00 -13.35
N LEU A 18 -0.69 -4.98 -12.60
CA LEU A 18 -1.54 -4.20 -11.72
C LEU A 18 -2.64 -3.49 -12.52
N LEU A 19 -2.32 -2.73 -13.57
CA LEU A 19 -3.32 -2.02 -14.37
C LEU A 19 -4.30 -2.96 -15.09
N LYS A 20 -3.84 -4.15 -15.50
CA LYS A 20 -4.66 -5.16 -16.17
C LYS A 20 -5.63 -5.85 -15.21
N ASN A 21 -5.20 -6.12 -13.97
CA ASN A 21 -6.01 -6.82 -12.95
C ASN A 21 -6.81 -5.85 -12.06
N ILE A 22 -6.26 -4.68 -11.76
CA ILE A 22 -6.97 -3.58 -11.11
C ILE A 22 -7.76 -2.90 -12.22
N LYS A 23 -9.04 -3.23 -12.34
CA LYS A 23 -9.95 -2.26 -12.96
C LYS A 23 -9.95 -1.03 -12.05
N PHE A 24 -9.11 -0.04 -12.33
CA PHE A 24 -8.99 1.21 -11.55
C PHE A 24 -10.37 1.86 -11.38
N SER A 25 -11.23 1.68 -12.39
CA SER A 25 -12.65 2.01 -12.36
C SER A 25 -13.43 1.37 -11.21
N TYR A 26 -13.08 0.18 -10.72
CA TYR A 26 -13.70 -0.47 -9.56
C TYR A 26 -13.16 0.04 -8.23
N LEU A 27 -11.85 0.31 -8.11
CA LEU A 27 -11.30 0.94 -6.91
C LEU A 27 -11.92 2.34 -6.72
N LEU A 28 -11.88 3.15 -7.79
CA LEU A 28 -12.46 4.49 -7.81
C LEU A 28 -13.99 4.45 -7.65
N LYS A 29 -14.72 3.55 -8.35
CA LYS A 29 -16.17 3.38 -8.11
C LYS A 29 -16.48 2.92 -6.69
N SER A 30 -15.71 2.02 -6.10
CA SER A 30 -15.95 1.58 -4.72
C SER A 30 -15.76 2.71 -3.70
N MET A 31 -14.80 3.61 -3.94
CA MET A 31 -14.59 4.81 -3.12
C MET A 31 -15.67 5.87 -3.37
N LEU A 32 -16.04 6.12 -4.62
CA LEU A 32 -17.06 7.11 -5.01
C LEU A 32 -18.49 6.69 -4.60
N GLN A 33 -18.85 5.43 -4.83
CA GLN A 33 -20.17 4.88 -4.50
C GLN A 33 -20.37 4.77 -2.98
N LYS A 34 -19.31 4.45 -2.22
CA LYS A 34 -19.37 4.50 -0.74
C LYS A 34 -19.37 5.92 -0.19
N SER A 35 -18.69 6.88 -0.82
CA SER A 35 -18.79 8.31 -0.47
C SER A 35 -20.22 8.85 -0.67
N ALA A 36 -20.91 8.42 -1.73
CA ALA A 36 -22.33 8.73 -1.92
C ALA A 36 -23.23 8.12 -0.83
N SER A 37 -22.89 6.94 -0.31
CA SER A 37 -23.56 6.32 0.85
C SER A 37 -23.21 6.99 2.18
N VAL A 38 -22.07 7.67 2.31
CA VAL A 38 -21.78 8.51 3.48
C VAL A 38 -22.65 9.77 3.47
N LYS A 39 -22.97 10.33 2.30
CA LYS A 39 -23.94 11.44 2.21
C LYS A 39 -25.34 11.05 2.68
N SER A 40 -25.78 9.78 2.54
CA SER A 40 -27.05 9.34 3.11
C SER A 40 -27.01 9.18 4.65
N LEU A 41 -25.81 9.09 5.25
CA LEU A 41 -25.64 9.13 6.71
C LEU A 41 -25.70 10.57 7.28
N ILE A 42 -25.69 11.59 6.41
CA ILE A 42 -25.83 13.01 6.77
C ILE A 42 -27.29 13.48 6.55
N LYS A 43 -28.24 12.57 6.30
CA LYS A 43 -29.65 12.89 6.54
C LYS A 43 -29.91 12.77 8.04
N PRO A 44 -30.33 13.83 8.74
CA PRO A 44 -30.68 13.74 10.14
C PRO A 44 -32.04 13.04 10.25
N THR A 45 -32.05 11.72 10.12
CA THR A 45 -33.18 10.90 10.59
C THR A 45 -32.99 10.71 12.08
N GLY A 46 -33.93 11.29 12.85
CA GLY A 46 -33.97 11.22 14.30
C GLY A 46 -33.77 9.79 14.82
N GLU A 47 -33.12 9.72 15.98
CA GLU A 47 -32.92 8.52 16.81
C GLU A 47 -31.88 7.47 16.37
N ASN A 48 -30.94 7.79 15.48
CA ASN A 48 -29.80 6.89 15.25
C ASN A 48 -28.53 7.37 15.97
N LYS A 49 -28.30 6.79 17.16
CA LYS A 49 -26.99 6.78 17.82
C LYS A 49 -25.97 6.34 16.78
N ALA A 50 -25.10 7.24 16.32
CA ALA A 50 -24.13 7.00 15.25
C ALA A 50 -23.28 5.76 15.57
N ARG A 51 -23.71 4.59 15.11
CA ARG A 51 -23.00 3.33 15.33
C ARG A 51 -21.85 3.32 14.35
N PHE A 52 -20.65 3.61 14.85
CA PHE A 52 -19.42 3.53 14.07
C PHE A 52 -19.27 2.10 13.55
N ASP A 53 -19.49 1.88 12.25
CA ASP A 53 -19.29 0.56 11.65
C ASP A 53 -17.78 0.29 11.59
N PHE A 54 -17.33 -0.51 12.55
CA PHE A 54 -15.94 -0.90 12.71
C PHE A 54 -15.38 -1.67 11.51
N ASN A 55 -16.23 -2.36 10.72
CA ASN A 55 -15.78 -3.03 9.50
C ASN A 55 -15.65 -2.05 8.33
N LEU A 56 -16.48 -1.00 8.29
CA LEU A 56 -16.35 0.07 7.30
C LEU A 56 -15.04 0.84 7.50
N SER A 57 -14.74 1.27 8.73
CA SER A 57 -13.52 2.02 9.05
C SER A 57 -12.25 1.23 8.71
N ARG A 58 -12.22 -0.07 9.04
CA ARG A 58 -11.17 -1.02 8.65
C ARG A 58 -10.89 -1.02 7.15
N ASN A 59 -11.93 -1.15 6.34
CA ASN A 59 -11.79 -1.23 4.88
C ASN A 59 -11.37 0.11 4.26
N VAL A 60 -11.89 1.22 4.78
CA VAL A 60 -11.52 2.57 4.33
C VAL A 60 -10.04 2.82 4.60
N LEU A 61 -9.55 2.52 5.80
CA LEU A 61 -8.14 2.73 6.18
C LEU A 61 -7.18 1.84 5.37
N LEU A 62 -7.55 0.57 5.12
CA LEU A 62 -6.77 -0.31 4.27
C LEU A 62 -6.65 0.26 2.84
N ASN A 63 -7.77 0.68 2.25
CA ASN A 63 -7.76 1.25 0.89
C ASN A 63 -7.01 2.58 0.83
N LEU A 64 -7.10 3.40 1.88
CA LEU A 64 -6.36 4.66 1.99
C LEU A 64 -4.85 4.43 2.07
N THR A 65 -4.42 3.42 2.83
CA THR A 65 -3.01 3.00 2.91
C THR A 65 -2.48 2.57 1.54
N ILE A 66 -3.26 1.76 0.82
CA ILE A 66 -2.94 1.33 -0.55
C ILE A 66 -2.83 2.54 -1.48
N LEU A 67 -3.76 3.49 -1.40
CA LEU A 67 -3.75 4.71 -2.20
C LEU A 67 -2.50 5.54 -1.96
N PHE A 68 -2.15 5.83 -0.71
CA PHE A 68 -0.95 6.61 -0.40
C PHE A 68 0.32 5.92 -0.85
N PHE A 69 0.41 4.60 -0.67
CA PHE A 69 1.57 3.85 -1.17
C PHE A 69 1.69 3.94 -2.70
N ILE A 70 0.58 3.81 -3.44
CA ILE A 70 0.58 3.97 -4.90
C ILE A 70 1.05 5.38 -5.28
N LEU A 71 0.58 6.44 -4.61
CA LEU A 71 1.03 7.80 -4.87
C LEU A 71 2.54 7.97 -4.61
N LEU A 72 3.09 7.37 -3.56
CA LEU A 72 4.53 7.37 -3.27
C LEU A 72 5.34 6.64 -4.34
N VAL A 73 4.85 5.48 -4.81
CA VAL A 73 5.47 4.75 -5.92
C VAL A 73 5.43 5.58 -7.20
N LEU A 74 4.29 6.18 -7.55
CA LEU A 74 4.17 6.99 -8.76
C LEU A 74 5.11 8.21 -8.75
N THR A 75 5.13 8.94 -7.64
CA THR A 75 6.00 10.12 -7.48
C THR A 75 7.48 9.77 -7.55
N SER A 76 7.89 8.59 -7.08
CA SER A 76 9.30 8.17 -7.09
C SER A 76 9.73 7.43 -8.36
N PHE A 77 8.91 6.52 -8.88
CA PHE A 77 9.28 5.66 -10.02
C PHE A 77 9.18 6.36 -11.36
N ILE A 78 8.22 7.27 -11.57
CA ILE A 78 8.06 7.96 -12.87
C ILE A 78 9.34 8.74 -13.22
N PRO A 79 9.90 9.61 -12.35
CA PRO A 79 11.15 10.30 -12.65
C PRO A 79 12.32 9.35 -12.90
N VAL A 80 12.44 8.29 -12.08
CA VAL A 80 13.51 7.31 -12.19
C VAL A 80 13.46 6.55 -13.52
N MET A 81 12.27 6.19 -14.00
CA MET A 81 12.07 5.54 -15.30
C MET A 81 12.41 6.44 -16.48
N LEU A 82 12.20 7.75 -16.33
CA LEU A 82 12.57 8.76 -17.32
C LEU A 82 14.06 9.14 -17.25
N GLY A 83 14.82 8.58 -16.30
CA GLY A 83 16.26 8.85 -16.13
C GLY A 83 16.56 10.09 -15.28
N PHE A 84 15.56 10.71 -14.68
CA PHE A 84 15.72 11.88 -13.81
C PHE A 84 15.94 11.47 -12.36
N SER A 85 16.69 12.30 -11.62
CA SER A 85 16.74 12.25 -10.16
C SER A 85 15.43 12.78 -9.56
N LEU A 86 15.04 12.27 -8.39
CA LEU A 86 13.90 12.80 -7.65
C LEU A 86 14.25 14.20 -7.12
N SER A 87 13.69 15.26 -7.72
CA SER A 87 13.99 16.65 -7.36
C SER A 87 12.78 17.57 -7.52
N GLY A 88 12.88 18.78 -6.94
CA GLY A 88 11.88 19.83 -7.09
C GLY A 88 10.50 19.47 -6.52
N ILE A 89 9.44 19.84 -7.25
CA ILE A 89 8.04 19.66 -6.81
C ILE A 89 7.69 18.19 -6.56
N VAL A 90 8.23 17.27 -7.37
CA VAL A 90 7.94 15.83 -7.22
C VAL A 90 8.52 15.30 -5.92
N LEU A 91 9.71 15.75 -5.52
CA LEU A 91 10.31 15.41 -4.24
C LEU A 91 9.48 15.97 -3.07
N ILE A 92 9.02 17.22 -3.16
CA ILE A 92 8.16 17.85 -2.14
C ILE A 92 6.86 17.05 -1.97
N LEU A 93 6.21 16.65 -3.07
CA LEU A 93 5.01 15.82 -3.03
C LEU A 93 5.28 14.46 -2.39
N HIS A 94 6.36 13.78 -2.80
CA HIS A 94 6.74 12.48 -2.24
C HIS A 94 6.97 12.58 -0.72
N LEU A 95 7.74 13.57 -0.28
CA LEU A 95 8.02 13.82 1.13
C LEU A 95 6.75 14.16 1.92
N THR A 96 5.85 14.93 1.34
CA THR A 96 4.59 15.34 2.00
C THR A 96 3.63 14.18 2.16
N ILE A 97 3.55 13.26 1.19
CA ILE A 97 2.63 12.10 1.23
C ILE A 97 3.13 11.03 2.21
N ALA A 98 4.45 10.89 2.39
CA ALA A 98 5.08 9.88 3.25
C ALA A 98 4.52 9.83 4.69
N PRO A 99 4.41 10.93 5.45
CA PRO A 99 3.84 10.90 6.80
C PRO A 99 2.36 10.45 6.84
N PHE A 100 1.56 10.83 5.83
CA PHE A 100 0.17 10.36 5.74
C PHE A 100 0.09 8.86 5.48
N PHE A 101 0.99 8.32 4.65
CA PHE A 101 1.13 6.88 4.46
C PHE A 101 1.46 6.16 5.77
N VAL A 102 2.48 6.62 6.51
CA VAL A 102 2.88 6.01 7.78
C VAL A 102 1.75 6.03 8.81
N PHE A 103 1.03 7.16 8.90
CA PHE A 103 -0.13 7.28 9.78
C PHE A 103 -1.25 6.31 9.40
N ALA A 104 -1.63 6.26 8.12
CA ALA A 104 -2.67 5.35 7.62
C ALA A 104 -2.27 3.87 7.80
N LEU A 105 -1.00 3.54 7.56
CA LEU A 105 -0.44 2.20 7.77
C LEU A 105 -0.54 1.80 9.24
N THR A 106 -0.15 2.68 10.15
CA THR A 106 -0.20 2.43 11.61
C THR A 106 -1.63 2.11 12.06
N LEU A 107 -2.62 2.92 11.64
CA LEU A 107 -4.03 2.67 11.95
C LEU A 107 -4.53 1.37 11.32
N THR A 108 -4.10 1.06 10.09
CA THR A 108 -4.46 -0.19 9.42
C THR A 108 -3.92 -1.40 10.18
N ILE A 109 -2.68 -1.34 10.68
CA ILE A 109 -2.08 -2.42 11.46
C ILE A 109 -2.90 -2.66 12.72
N ILE A 110 -3.19 -1.62 13.50
CA ILE A 110 -3.95 -1.73 14.75
C ILE A 110 -5.32 -2.39 14.51
N LEU A 111 -6.00 -1.98 13.44
CA LEU A 111 -7.35 -2.47 13.18
C LEU A 111 -7.40 -3.83 12.48
N TRP A 112 -6.39 -4.21 11.70
CA TRP A 112 -6.39 -5.46 10.92
C TRP A 112 -5.53 -6.58 11.48
N ALA A 113 -4.59 -6.31 12.41
CA ALA A 113 -3.65 -7.31 12.90
C ALA A 113 -4.34 -8.58 13.41
N GLU A 114 -5.45 -8.46 14.13
CA GLU A 114 -6.21 -9.62 14.64
C GLU A 114 -6.76 -10.50 13.53
N LYS A 115 -7.32 -9.92 12.45
CA LYS A 115 -7.84 -10.67 11.30
C LYS A 115 -6.73 -11.36 10.50
N MET A 116 -5.49 -10.90 10.65
CA MET A 116 -4.33 -11.36 9.90
C MET A 116 -3.46 -12.35 10.69
N LYS A 117 -3.83 -12.72 11.92
CA LYS A 117 -3.12 -13.75 12.71
C LYS A 117 -3.04 -15.06 11.93
N PHE A 118 -1.93 -15.79 12.01
CA PHE A 118 -1.85 -17.13 11.45
C PHE A 118 -2.47 -18.13 12.44
N GLU A 119 -3.51 -18.84 12.00
CA GLU A 119 -4.08 -19.98 12.74
C GLU A 119 -3.26 -21.24 12.46
N THR A 120 -3.36 -22.26 13.31
CA THR A 120 -2.60 -23.52 13.18
C THR A 120 -2.87 -24.27 11.87
N THR A 121 -4.03 -24.05 11.24
CA THR A 121 -4.39 -24.59 9.92
C THR A 121 -4.11 -23.62 8.76
N ALA A 122 -3.48 -22.47 9.04
CA ALA A 122 -3.36 -21.36 8.10
C ALA A 122 -2.64 -21.74 6.80
N ILE A 123 -1.69 -22.68 6.83
CA ILE A 123 -0.97 -23.11 5.61
C ILE A 123 -1.92 -23.70 4.57
N LYS A 124 -3.02 -24.35 5.00
CA LYS A 124 -4.06 -24.89 4.12
C LYS A 124 -5.17 -23.89 3.78
N SER A 125 -5.15 -22.70 4.39
CA SER A 125 -6.18 -21.68 4.18
C SER A 125 -6.06 -21.04 2.80
N LYS A 126 -7.18 -20.87 2.10
CA LYS A 126 -7.27 -20.08 0.86
C LYS A 126 -6.73 -18.65 1.04
N ASN A 127 -6.74 -18.12 2.26
CA ASN A 127 -6.31 -16.76 2.60
C ASN A 127 -4.86 -16.69 3.11
N PHE A 128 -4.09 -17.78 3.10
CA PHE A 128 -2.72 -17.81 3.59
C PHE A 128 -1.85 -16.73 2.96
N ILE A 129 -1.84 -16.66 1.63
CA ILE A 129 -1.04 -15.70 0.86
C ILE A 129 -1.43 -14.26 1.21
N PHE A 130 -2.72 -14.00 1.43
CA PHE A 130 -3.21 -12.68 1.80
C PHE A 130 -2.70 -12.25 3.19
N ARG A 131 -2.72 -13.14 4.18
CA ARG A 131 -2.16 -12.89 5.52
C ARG A 131 -0.64 -12.73 5.46
N LEU A 132 0.04 -13.56 4.67
CA LEU A 132 1.49 -13.46 4.46
C LEU A 132 1.91 -12.13 3.83
N CYS A 133 1.24 -11.71 2.75
CA CYS A 133 1.50 -10.42 2.13
C CYS A 133 1.30 -9.25 3.12
N PHE A 134 0.28 -9.30 3.97
CA PHE A 134 0.06 -8.26 5.00
C PHE A 134 1.25 -8.14 5.96
N TRP A 135 1.70 -9.25 6.53
CA TRP A 135 2.81 -9.24 7.49
C TRP A 135 4.15 -8.89 6.83
N LEU A 136 4.42 -9.42 5.63
CA LEU A 136 5.62 -9.05 4.88
C LEU A 136 5.62 -7.56 4.55
N PHE A 137 4.48 -7.00 4.14
CA PHE A 137 4.37 -5.56 3.86
C PHE A 137 4.71 -4.73 5.10
N LEU A 138 4.23 -5.13 6.28
CA LEU A 138 4.57 -4.46 7.54
C LEU A 138 6.07 -4.56 7.82
N VAL A 139 6.64 -5.77 7.82
CA VAL A 139 8.06 -6.00 8.16
C VAL A 139 8.98 -5.23 7.23
N PHE A 140 8.70 -5.21 5.92
CA PHE A 140 9.52 -4.48 4.95
C PHE A 140 9.24 -2.98 4.88
N SER A 141 8.12 -2.49 5.44
CA SER A 141 7.89 -1.05 5.59
C SER A 141 8.85 -0.40 6.60
N LEU A 142 9.27 -1.15 7.62
CA LEU A 142 10.23 -0.67 8.63
C LEU A 142 11.59 -0.28 8.03
N PRO A 143 12.32 -1.16 7.30
CA PRO A 143 13.57 -0.77 6.67
C PRO A 143 13.35 0.32 5.62
N ALA A 144 12.24 0.34 4.90
CA ALA A 144 11.94 1.42 3.95
C ALA A 144 11.82 2.80 4.62
N ILE A 145 11.11 2.88 5.75
CA ILE A 145 10.88 4.14 6.49
C ILE A 145 12.14 4.54 7.27
N LEU A 146 12.75 3.61 8.02
CA LEU A 146 13.91 3.92 8.85
C LEU A 146 15.12 4.34 8.02
N SER A 147 15.36 3.67 6.89
CA SER A 147 16.50 3.99 6.04
C SER A 147 16.43 5.41 5.48
N ILE A 148 15.25 5.88 5.06
CA ILE A 148 15.12 7.25 4.54
C ILE A 148 15.15 8.29 5.65
N ILE A 149 14.54 8.02 6.82
CA ILE A 149 14.63 8.92 7.97
C ILE A 149 16.10 9.09 8.37
N PHE A 150 16.84 8.00 8.54
CA PHE A 150 18.26 8.07 8.87
C PHE A 150 19.12 8.65 7.75
N GLY A 151 18.75 8.43 6.49
CA GLY A 151 19.45 9.00 5.32
C GLY A 151 19.27 10.51 5.17
N MET A 152 18.22 11.09 5.75
CA MET A 152 17.97 12.54 5.70
C MET A 152 18.78 13.35 6.72
N TYR A 153 19.31 12.71 7.76
CA TYR A 153 20.15 13.38 8.76
C TYR A 153 21.64 13.14 8.49
N PRO A 154 22.52 14.12 8.73
CA PRO A 154 23.97 13.96 8.60
C PRO A 154 24.56 13.19 9.79
N LEU A 155 23.94 12.06 10.18
CA LEU A 155 24.40 11.21 11.28
C LEU A 155 25.46 10.20 10.83
N PHE A 156 25.53 9.91 9.53
CA PHE A 156 26.42 8.93 8.95
C PHE A 156 27.25 9.54 7.81
N GLY A 157 28.40 8.92 7.52
CA GLY A 157 29.24 9.31 6.38
C GLY A 157 28.58 9.03 5.02
N MET A 158 29.20 9.55 3.96
CA MET A 158 28.72 9.44 2.57
C MET A 158 28.43 7.98 2.15
N GLU A 159 29.32 7.05 2.47
CA GLU A 159 29.16 5.64 2.14
C GLU A 159 27.90 5.04 2.77
N SER A 160 27.69 5.28 4.06
CA SER A 160 26.50 4.81 4.79
C SER A 160 25.21 5.45 4.26
N GLN A 161 25.24 6.71 3.84
CA GLN A 161 24.08 7.37 3.22
C GLN A 161 23.68 6.70 1.90
N HIS A 162 24.65 6.30 1.08
CA HIS A 162 24.37 5.52 -0.13
C HIS A 162 23.75 4.16 0.17
N ILE A 163 24.27 3.46 1.19
CA ILE A 163 23.73 2.17 1.64
C ILE A 163 22.27 2.33 2.12
N LEU A 164 21.99 3.35 2.94
CA LEU A 164 20.63 3.65 3.41
C LEU A 164 19.67 3.94 2.25
N LEU A 165 20.11 4.70 1.26
CA LEU A 165 19.31 5.00 0.07
C LEU A 165 19.03 3.74 -0.77
N ASP A 166 19.99 2.83 -0.88
CA ASP A 166 19.78 1.55 -1.56
C ASP A 166 18.86 0.61 -0.76
N ILE A 167 18.99 0.56 0.56
CA ILE A 167 18.04 -0.16 1.44
C ILE A 167 16.62 0.37 1.22
N HIS A 168 16.43 1.69 1.19
CA HIS A 168 15.14 2.31 0.91
C HIS A 168 14.59 1.84 -0.44
N LYS A 169 15.37 1.99 -1.51
CA LYS A 169 14.97 1.63 -2.88
C LYS A 169 14.58 0.17 -3.02
N TYR A 170 15.40 -0.75 -2.52
CA TYR A 170 15.11 -2.18 -2.61
C TYR A 170 13.95 -2.61 -1.73
N SER A 171 13.80 -2.01 -0.54
CA SER A 171 12.64 -2.25 0.32
C SER A 171 11.34 -1.80 -0.35
N VAL A 172 11.31 -0.60 -0.94
CA VAL A 172 10.12 -0.09 -1.65
C VAL A 172 9.77 -0.94 -2.87
N LEU A 173 10.76 -1.40 -3.63
CA LEU A 173 10.52 -2.31 -4.75
C LEU A 173 9.87 -3.62 -4.29
N LEU A 174 10.39 -4.22 -3.22
CA LEU A 174 9.83 -5.43 -2.65
C LEU A 174 8.40 -5.20 -2.13
N LEU A 175 8.16 -4.07 -1.45
CA LEU A 175 6.83 -3.68 -1.00
C LEU A 175 5.84 -3.51 -2.15
N PHE A 176 6.29 -2.96 -3.29
CA PHE A 176 5.47 -2.82 -4.48
C PHE A 176 5.05 -4.19 -5.05
N ILE A 177 5.97 -5.14 -5.11
CA ILE A 177 5.66 -6.53 -5.52
C ILE A 177 4.68 -7.18 -4.55
N ILE A 178 4.93 -7.08 -3.24
CA ILE A 178 4.06 -7.64 -2.20
C ILE A 178 2.65 -7.05 -2.29
N LEU A 179 2.54 -5.73 -2.42
CA LEU A 179 1.25 -5.04 -2.55
C LEU A 179 0.51 -5.49 -3.82
N SER A 180 1.24 -5.67 -4.92
CA SER A 180 0.65 -6.15 -6.17
C SER A 180 0.01 -7.52 -6.01
N LEU A 181 0.73 -8.45 -5.37
CA LEU A 181 0.22 -9.78 -5.04
C LEU A 181 -0.98 -9.71 -4.08
N PHE A 182 -0.91 -8.85 -3.06
CA PHE A 182 -1.99 -8.61 -2.11
C PHE A 182 -3.27 -8.15 -2.81
N ILE A 183 -3.16 -7.18 -3.71
CA ILE A 183 -4.28 -6.63 -4.47
C ILE A 183 -4.88 -7.70 -5.40
N ILE A 184 -4.04 -8.42 -6.16
CA ILE A 184 -4.49 -9.48 -7.05
C ILE A 184 -5.27 -10.55 -6.27
N LYS A 185 -4.77 -10.98 -5.12
CA LYS A 185 -5.48 -11.96 -4.27
C LYS A 185 -6.75 -11.40 -3.67
N LYS A 186 -6.74 -10.15 -3.19
CA LYS A 186 -7.94 -9.49 -2.64
C LYS A 186 -9.09 -9.44 -3.64
N TYR A 187 -8.81 -9.14 -4.91
CA TYR A 187 -9.85 -9.07 -5.95
C TYR A 187 -10.23 -10.44 -6.52
N LYS A 188 -9.27 -11.36 -6.69
CA LYS A 188 -9.58 -12.73 -7.15
C LYS A 188 -10.43 -13.52 -6.14
N VAL A 189 -10.30 -13.23 -4.84
CA VAL A 189 -11.11 -13.88 -3.79
C VAL A 189 -12.56 -13.38 -3.78
N ASN A 190 -12.81 -12.12 -4.15
CA ASN A 190 -14.17 -11.56 -4.18
C ASN A 190 -14.99 -11.98 -5.41
N ASP A 191 -14.36 -12.59 -6.43
CA ASP A 191 -15.04 -13.15 -7.62
C ASP A 191 -15.52 -14.60 -7.40
N VAL A 192 -15.25 -15.20 -6.24
CA VAL A 192 -15.81 -16.50 -5.86
C VAL A 192 -17.07 -16.24 -5.03
N PRO A 193 -18.27 -16.59 -5.50
CA PRO A 193 -19.48 -16.43 -4.71
C PRO A 193 -19.31 -17.20 -3.40
N MET A 194 -19.53 -16.51 -2.29
CA MET A 194 -19.57 -17.12 -0.98
C MET A 194 -20.81 -18.02 -0.97
N GLU A 195 -20.62 -19.33 -1.19
CA GLU A 195 -21.60 -20.31 -0.74
C GLU A 195 -21.73 -20.12 0.77
N GLU A 196 -22.90 -19.62 1.19
CA GLU A 196 -23.35 -19.66 2.57
C GLU A 196 -23.16 -21.08 3.10
N LYS A 197 -22.43 -21.18 4.21
CA LYS A 197 -22.56 -22.28 5.17
C LYS A 197 -22.67 -21.69 6.55
#